data_AF-A0A3R9X8F1-F1
#
_entry.id   AF-A0A3R9X8F1-F1
#
_cell.length_a   1.000
_cell.length_b   1.000
_cell.length_c   1.000
_cell.angle_alpha   90.00
_cell.angle_beta   90.00
_cell.angle_gamma   90.00
#
_symmetry.space_group_name_H-M   'P 1'
#
loop_
_entity.id
_entity.type
_entity.pdbx_description
1 polymer ?
#
loop_
_entity_poly.entity_id
_entity_poly.type
_entity_poly.pdbx_seq_one_letter_code
_entity_poly.pdbx_strand_id
1 'polypeptide(L)'
;MSDIQALVEELTALPRTRPAGRDEAEAMLARLRSAAARWADVLYEAGRASEHLPPRAEAAVMAAFHRAEQAYVELEIAVRDCGEHRDPVL
;
A
#
# COMPACT_ATOMS: atom_id res chain seq x y z
N MET A 1 6.08 -0.54 16.76
CA MET A 1 4.85 0.27 16.99
C MET A 1 4.77 1.49 16.08
N SER A 2 5.90 2.01 15.57
CA SER A 2 5.94 3.14 14.62
C SER A 2 5.21 2.85 13.30
N ASP A 3 5.34 1.65 12.75
CA ASP A 3 4.86 1.37 11.38
C ASP A 3 3.33 1.27 11.30
N ILE A 4 2.71 0.75 12.36
CA ILE A 4 1.24 0.73 12.49
C ILE A 4 0.70 2.15 12.67
N GLN A 5 1.38 3.00 13.47
CA GLN A 5 0.98 4.40 13.62
C GLN A 5 1.11 5.16 12.30
N ALA A 6 2.23 5.00 11.59
CA ALA A 6 2.44 5.59 10.28
C ALA A 6 1.42 5.08 9.25
N LEU A 7 1.07 3.79 9.27
CA LEU A 7 0.01 3.24 8.44
C LEU A 7 -1.35 3.89 8.73
N VAL A 8 -1.70 4.03 10.00
CA VAL A 8 -2.95 4.71 10.40
C VAL A 8 -2.95 6.18 9.96
N GLU A 9 -1.83 6.89 10.11
CA GLU A 9 -1.68 8.26 9.64
C GLU A 9 -1.91 8.38 8.12
N GLU A 10 -1.27 7.51 7.32
CA GLU A 10 -1.46 7.48 5.86
C GLU A 10 -2.92 7.22 5.48
N LEU A 11 -3.56 6.23 6.11
CA LEU A 11 -4.96 5.87 5.84
C LEU A 11 -5.94 6.96 6.28
N THR A 12 -5.68 7.64 7.40
CA THR A 12 -6.53 8.73 7.89
C THR A 12 -6.37 10.01 7.07
N ALA A 13 -5.21 10.20 6.43
CA ALA A 13 -4.93 11.30 5.52
C ALA A 13 -5.49 11.09 4.10
N LEU A 14 -6.10 9.94 3.80
CA LEU A 14 -6.73 9.70 2.52
C LEU A 14 -7.94 10.64 2.31
N PRO A 15 -8.07 11.23 1.11
CA PRO A 15 -9.24 12.04 0.79
C PRO A 15 -10.50 11.17 0.86
N ARG A 16 -11.53 11.66 1.57
CA ARG A 16 -12.85 11.00 1.65
C ARG A 16 -13.77 11.38 0.50
N THR A 17 -13.35 12.35 -0.30
CA THR A 17 -14.07 12.84 -1.46
C THR A 17 -13.31 12.46 -2.72
N ARG A 18 -14.03 12.43 -3.85
CA ARG A 18 -13.42 12.22 -5.16
C ARG A 18 -12.33 13.29 -5.38
N PRO A 19 -11.13 12.91 -5.87
CA PRO A 19 -10.10 13.88 -6.26
C PRO A 19 -10.66 14.88 -7.27
N ALA A 20 -10.42 16.18 -7.04
CA ALA A 20 -10.91 17.25 -7.90
C ALA A 20 -10.11 17.37 -9.21
N GLY A 21 -8.93 16.77 -9.24
CA GLY A 21 -8.05 16.81 -10.40
C GLY A 21 -6.94 15.78 -10.30
N ARG A 22 -6.07 15.83 -11.30
CA ARG A 22 -4.97 14.90 -11.50
C ARG A 22 -3.97 14.89 -10.35
N ASP A 23 -3.50 16.05 -9.92
CA ASP A 23 -2.49 16.16 -8.84
C ASP A 23 -3.01 15.58 -7.53
N GLU A 24 -4.30 15.77 -7.23
CA GLU A 24 -4.94 15.16 -6.07
C GLU A 24 -5.08 13.64 -6.21
N ALA A 25 -5.36 13.14 -7.42
CA ALA A 25 -5.42 11.71 -7.69
C ALA A 25 -4.04 11.05 -7.56
N GLU A 26 -2.98 11.69 -8.06
CA GLU A 26 -1.60 11.24 -7.90
C GLU A 26 -1.19 11.22 -6.42
N ALA A 27 -1.49 12.29 -5.67
CA ALA A 27 -1.22 12.35 -4.23
C ALA A 27 -1.98 11.26 -3.45
N MET A 28 -3.22 10.97 -3.84
CA MET A 28 -4.01 9.87 -3.26
C MET A 28 -3.37 8.51 -3.56
N LEU A 29 -2.98 8.26 -4.81
CA LEU A 29 -2.31 7.01 -5.21
C LEU A 29 -0.96 6.83 -4.51
N ALA A 30 -0.18 7.91 -4.36
CA ALA A 30 1.10 7.89 -3.64
C ALA A 30 0.93 7.51 -2.16
N ARG A 31 -0.12 8.02 -1.51
CA ARG A 31 -0.47 7.64 -0.13
C ARG A 31 -0.93 6.19 -0.04
N LEU A 32 -1.80 5.74 -0.95
CA LEU A 32 -2.22 4.34 -1.00
C LEU A 32 -1.03 3.40 -1.19
N ARG A 33 -0.08 3.76 -2.06
CA ARG A 33 1.17 3.01 -2.28
C ARG A 33 1.99 2.93 -0.98
N SER A 34 2.16 4.05 -0.28
CA SER A 34 2.86 4.11 1.02
C SER A 34 2.17 3.20 2.05
N ALA A 35 0.84 3.27 2.14
CA ALA A 35 0.05 2.42 3.04
C ALA A 35 0.18 0.93 2.69
N ALA A 36 0.17 0.57 1.40
CA ALA A 36 0.35 -0.81 0.96
C ALA A 36 1.74 -1.36 1.33
N ALA A 37 2.80 -0.58 1.15
CA ALA A 37 4.16 -0.96 1.58
C ALA A 37 4.21 -1.24 3.09
N ARG A 38 3.69 -0.31 3.90
CA ARG A 38 3.66 -0.47 5.37
C ARG A 38 2.84 -1.66 5.82
N TRP A 39 1.73 -1.92 5.13
CA TRP A 39 0.90 -3.07 5.43
C TRP A 39 1.61 -4.39 5.09
N ALA A 40 2.35 -4.43 3.98
CA ALA A 40 3.21 -5.56 3.66
C ALA A 40 4.29 -5.78 4.74
N ASP A 41 4.94 -4.73 5.21
CA ASP A 41 5.93 -4.83 6.30
C ASP A 41 5.31 -5.41 7.59
N VAL A 42 4.13 -4.91 7.99
CA VAL A 42 3.41 -5.42 9.17
C VAL A 42 3.03 -6.90 9.00
N LEU A 43 2.56 -7.29 7.81
CA LEU A 43 2.19 -8.68 7.52
C LEU A 43 3.40 -9.60 7.43
N TYR A 44 4.54 -9.11 6.93
CA TYR A 44 5.79 -9.85 6.93
C TYR A 44 6.25 -10.16 8.35
N GLU A 45 6.26 -9.14 9.22
CA GLU A 45 6.62 -9.31 10.63
C GLU A 45 5.65 -10.22 11.38
N ALA A 46 4.35 -10.10 11.11
CA ALA A 46 3.35 -11.02 11.63
C ALA A 46 3.59 -12.45 11.14
N GLY A 47 3.97 -12.61 9.87
CA GLY A 47 4.37 -13.87 9.24
C GLY A 47 5.49 -14.57 10.00
N ARG A 48 6.55 -13.84 10.33
CA ARG A 48 7.67 -14.36 11.14
C ARG A 48 7.26 -14.75 12.55
N ALA A 49 6.32 -14.02 13.15
CA ALA A 49 5.78 -14.36 14.47
C ALA A 49 4.82 -15.58 14.43
N SER A 50 4.34 -15.97 13.25
CA SER A 50 3.36 -17.05 13.08
C SER A 50 3.93 -18.45 12.80
N GLU A 51 5.24 -18.66 12.91
CA GLU A 51 5.90 -19.98 12.73
C GLU A 51 5.32 -21.12 13.58
N HIS A 52 4.58 -20.78 14.65
CA HIS A 52 3.97 -21.74 15.58
C HIS A 52 2.47 -21.96 15.33
N LEU A 53 1.89 -21.29 14.31
CA LEU A 53 0.49 -21.46 13.96
C LEU A 53 0.27 -22.76 13.19
N PRO A 54 -0.97 -23.29 13.18
CA PRO A 54 -1.31 -24.38 12.28
C PRO A 54 -1.03 -24.01 10.81
N PRO A 55 -0.65 -24.98 9.95
CA PRO A 55 -0.20 -24.68 8.58
C PRO A 55 -1.17 -23.84 7.75
N ARG A 56 -2.48 -24.02 7.94
CA ARG A 56 -3.51 -23.24 7.24
C ARG A 56 -3.54 -21.77 7.69
N ALA A 57 -3.26 -21.49 8.95
CA ALA A 57 -3.22 -20.14 9.48
C ALA A 57 -1.95 -19.40 9.03
N GLU A 58 -0.79 -20.07 9.08
CA GLU A 58 0.46 -19.55 8.52
C GLU A 58 0.32 -19.23 7.02
N ALA A 59 -0.24 -20.16 6.23
CA ALA A 59 -0.51 -19.94 4.82
C ALA A 59 -1.46 -18.76 4.56
N ALA A 60 -2.42 -18.50 5.46
CA ALA A 60 -3.32 -17.36 5.34
C ALA A 60 -2.59 -16.02 5.57
N VAL A 61 -1.67 -15.96 6.54
CA VAL A 61 -0.83 -14.77 6.79
C VAL A 61 0.09 -14.50 5.60
N MET A 62 0.77 -15.53 5.09
CA MET A 62 1.62 -15.40 3.89
C MET A 62 0.82 -14.98 2.66
N ALA A 63 -0.40 -15.50 2.49
CA ALA A 63 -1.28 -15.09 1.39
C ALA A 63 -1.81 -13.65 1.54
N ALA A 64 -1.92 -13.13 2.76
CA ALA A 64 -2.25 -11.73 2.99
C ALA A 64 -1.05 -10.85 2.65
N PHE A 65 0.16 -11.24 3.07
CA PHE A 65 1.42 -10.55 2.77
C PHE A 65 1.61 -10.36 1.27
N HIS A 66 1.55 -11.44 0.49
CA HIS A 66 1.75 -11.36 -0.96
C HIS A 66 0.69 -10.49 -1.68
N ARG A 67 -0.53 -10.44 -1.17
CA ARG A 67 -1.55 -9.52 -1.71
C ARG A 67 -1.23 -8.05 -1.41
N ALA A 68 -0.65 -7.77 -0.25
CA ALA A 68 -0.20 -6.43 0.08
C ALA A 68 0.99 -6.01 -0.79
N GLU A 69 1.95 -6.90 -1.02
CA GLU A 69 3.07 -6.67 -1.95
C GLU A 69 2.57 -6.41 -3.38
N GLN A 70 1.64 -7.24 -3.87
CA GLN A 70 1.06 -7.06 -5.19
C GLN A 70 0.35 -5.70 -5.30
N ALA A 71 -0.44 -5.33 -4.29
CA ALA A 71 -1.10 -4.02 -4.27
C ALA A 71 -0.09 -2.86 -4.29
N TYR A 72 1.02 -2.98 -3.56
CA TYR A 72 2.11 -1.99 -3.60
C TYR A 72 2.66 -1.81 -5.01
N VAL A 73 2.97 -2.90 -5.71
CA VAL A 73 3.53 -2.87 -7.07
C VAL A 73 2.56 -2.23 -8.06
N GLU A 74 1.29 -2.65 -8.04
CA GLU A 74 0.26 -2.09 -8.93
C GLU A 74 0.06 -0.58 -8.68
N LEU A 75 0.08 -0.15 -7.41
CA LEU A 75 0.00 1.26 -7.05
C LEU A 75 1.26 2.04 -7.45
N GLU A 76 2.44 1.42 -7.39
CA GLU A 76 3.68 2.03 -7.88
C GLU A 76 3.62 2.28 -9.40
N ILE A 77 3.09 1.32 -10.17
CA ILE A 77 2.85 1.47 -11.60
C ILE A 77 1.85 2.62 -11.83
N ALA A 78 0.70 2.61 -11.15
CA ALA A 78 -0.32 3.64 -11.31
C ALA A 78 0.19 5.06 -10.99
N VAL A 79 1.04 5.21 -9.97
CA VAL A 79 1.69 6.50 -9.65
C VAL A 79 2.62 6.94 -10.78
N ARG A 80 3.43 6.03 -11.33
CA ARG A 80 4.32 6.33 -12.47
C ARG A 80 3.53 6.73 -13.71
N ASP A 81 2.47 6.01 -14.04
CA ASP A 81 1.59 6.34 -15.18
C ASP A 81 1.00 7.75 -15.03
N CYS A 82 0.60 8.13 -13.81
CA CYS A 82 0.13 9.49 -13.52
C CYS A 82 1.21 10.55 -13.73
N GLY A 83 2.47 10.24 -13.41
CA GLY A 83 3.62 11.12 -13.64
C GLY A 83 4.04 11.21 -15.10
N GLU A 84 4.06 10.10 -15.85
CA GLU A 84 4.48 10.07 -17.26
C GLU A 84 3.49 10.82 -18.16
N HIS A 85 2.19 10.69 -17.90
CA HIS A 85 1.19 11.46 -18.65
C HIS A 85 1.25 12.98 -18.32
N ARG A 86 2.11 13.45 -17.38
CA ARG A 86 2.32 14.89 -17.07
C ARG A 86 3.17 15.56 -18.15
N ASP A 87 3.95 14.79 -18.89
CA ASP A 87 4.80 15.22 -20.00
C ASP A 87 4.23 14.89 -21.40
N PRO A 88 2.99 15.26 -21.77
CA PRO A 88 2.61 15.25 -23.17
C PRO A 88 3.06 16.57 -23.80
N VAL A 89 4.25 16.55 -24.42
CA VAL A 89 4.76 17.56 -25.36
C VAL A 89 5.24 18.89 -24.75
N LEU A 90 6.57 19.06 -24.72
CA LEU A 90 7.21 20.34 -25.08
C LEU A 90 7.44 20.37 -26.59
#